data_AF-A0A1D7WA99-F1
#
_entry.id   AF-A0A1D7WA99-F1
#
_cell.length_a   1.000
_cell.length_b   1.000
_cell.length_c   1.000
_cell.angle_alpha   90.00
_cell.angle_beta   90.00
_cell.angle_gamma   90.00
#
_symmetry.space_group_name_H-M   'P 1'
#
loop_
_entity.id
_entity.type
_entity.pdbx_description
1 polymer ?
#
loop_
_entity_poly.entity_id
_entity_poly.type
_entity_poly.pdbx_seq_one_letter_code
_entity_poly.pdbx_strand_id
1 'polypeptide(L)'
;MPIEGKALDTIPTLLKQITKLEKDLQQIAKQIKTRPTKRDLFLSDVREIVKQQHPKKILEDDEKLTQQWEKYIKSIDVNSVGFQLKSTDDAVKCFTSKMQKVRKVIQEKDYSQITEYKKKLQSIAKTEFKNLLCQDRINIEEEIELLLSTCEYDFIDKDIELKSKFVTELQKILKKYKCSIADDAFSQIISLGEAISQHSQHLTGVFVNEEFQSEAELNRTKISGFVTSSIINANQFLTLFKTIERYVQIQYPTKHIVSSLNDLSQNEEIIIKRMREYFTNIPTEALPNIKLITGISAKEIADLMIDFLCNFKKEYYRISHLDVRNLFYE
;
A
#
# COMPACT_ATOMS: atom_id res chain seq x y z
N MET A 1 -1.17 -59.62 -30.95
CA MET A 1 -0.44 -58.33 -31.12
C MET A 1 -0.66 -57.51 -29.85
N PRO A 2 0.39 -57.10 -29.12
CA PRO A 2 0.23 -56.38 -27.86
C PRO A 2 0.09 -54.88 -28.15
N ILE A 3 -1.10 -54.32 -27.93
CA ILE A 3 -1.37 -52.88 -27.99
C ILE A 3 -1.30 -52.25 -26.57
N GLU A 4 -1.34 -53.07 -25.52
CA GLU A 4 -1.46 -52.61 -24.13
C GLU A 4 -0.15 -52.06 -23.53
N GLY A 5 1.01 -52.36 -24.10
CA GLY A 5 2.31 -51.93 -23.54
C GLY A 5 2.69 -50.47 -23.80
N LYS A 6 2.18 -49.82 -24.86
CA LYS A 6 2.60 -48.46 -25.24
C LYS A 6 1.80 -47.33 -24.56
N ALA A 7 0.61 -47.62 -24.05
CA ALA A 7 -0.24 -46.63 -23.37
C ALA A 7 0.10 -46.47 -21.88
N LEU A 8 0.75 -47.47 -21.28
CA LEU A 8 1.16 -47.44 -19.87
C LEU A 8 2.45 -46.63 -19.63
N ASP A 9 3.36 -46.57 -20.60
CA ASP A 9 4.60 -45.78 -20.51
C ASP A 9 4.41 -44.27 -20.77
N THR A 10 3.30 -43.89 -21.39
CA THR A 10 2.95 -42.49 -21.67
C THR A 10 2.32 -41.77 -20.46
N ILE A 11 1.60 -42.47 -19.58
CA ILE A 11 0.95 -41.87 -18.41
C ILE A 11 1.96 -41.29 -17.40
N PRO A 12 3.04 -41.99 -16.99
CA PRO A 12 4.06 -41.44 -16.10
C PRO A 12 4.81 -40.25 -16.72
N THR A 13 4.99 -40.28 -18.05
CA THR A 13 5.65 -39.21 -18.80
C THR A 13 4.78 -37.96 -18.84
N LEU A 14 3.47 -38.11 -19.08
CA LEU A 14 2.49 -37.02 -19.02
C LEU A 14 2.37 -36.45 -17.61
N LEU A 15 2.35 -37.28 -16.57
CA LEU A 15 2.34 -36.82 -15.18
C LEU A 15 3.58 -35.98 -14.84
N LYS A 16 4.78 -36.41 -15.27
CA LYS A 16 6.01 -35.63 -15.11
C LYS A 16 5.95 -34.28 -15.86
N GLN A 17 5.36 -34.25 -17.04
CA GLN A 17 5.17 -33.01 -17.81
C GLN A 17 4.19 -32.06 -17.12
N ILE A 18 3.06 -32.56 -16.60
CA ILE A 18 2.07 -31.78 -15.85
C ILE A 18 2.70 -31.20 -14.59
N THR A 19 3.40 -32.00 -13.78
CA THR A 19 4.06 -31.52 -12.56
C THR A 19 5.14 -30.47 -12.86
N LYS A 20 5.85 -30.59 -14.00
CA LYS A 20 6.81 -29.57 -14.44
C LYS A 20 6.09 -28.27 -14.81
N LEU A 21 5.02 -28.35 -15.60
CA LEU A 21 4.17 -27.20 -15.98
C LEU A 21 3.59 -26.48 -14.74
N GLU A 22 3.13 -27.23 -13.74
CA GLU A 22 2.62 -26.65 -12.48
C GLU A 22 3.72 -25.90 -11.72
N LYS A 23 4.94 -26.45 -11.64
CA LYS A 23 6.08 -25.78 -11.01
C LYS A 23 6.49 -24.52 -11.77
N ASP A 24 6.56 -24.59 -13.09
CA ASP A 24 6.90 -23.46 -13.95
C ASP A 24 5.83 -22.35 -13.81
N LEU A 25 4.55 -22.70 -13.78
CA LEU A 25 3.44 -21.78 -13.53
C LEU A 25 3.49 -21.15 -12.13
N GLN A 26 3.81 -21.93 -11.10
CA GLN A 26 3.99 -21.39 -9.73
C GLN A 26 5.18 -20.43 -9.65
N GLN A 27 6.27 -20.72 -10.36
CA GLN A 27 7.45 -19.87 -10.41
C GLN A 27 7.17 -18.58 -11.19
N ILE A 28 6.48 -18.67 -12.33
CA ILE A 28 6.01 -17.51 -13.10
C ILE A 28 5.04 -16.67 -12.27
N ALA A 29 4.08 -17.28 -11.57
CA ALA A 29 3.16 -16.59 -10.69
C ALA A 29 3.88 -15.89 -9.52
N LYS A 30 4.92 -16.51 -8.95
CA LYS A 30 5.79 -15.85 -7.96
C LYS A 30 6.58 -14.69 -8.57
N GLN A 31 7.14 -14.84 -9.77
CA GLN A 31 7.89 -13.79 -10.47
C GLN A 31 6.99 -12.60 -10.87
N ILE A 32 5.76 -12.86 -11.30
CA ILE A 32 4.75 -11.83 -11.58
C ILE A 32 4.40 -11.06 -10.30
N LYS A 33 4.25 -11.74 -9.15
CA LYS A 33 4.03 -11.08 -7.86
C LYS A 33 5.19 -10.19 -7.40
N THR A 34 6.41 -10.46 -7.85
CA THR A 34 7.61 -9.69 -7.45
C THR A 34 7.95 -8.51 -8.36
N ARG A 35 7.34 -8.41 -9.55
CA ARG A 35 7.60 -7.26 -10.44
C ARG A 35 6.66 -6.11 -10.08
N PRO A 36 7.20 -4.90 -9.84
CA PRO A 36 6.37 -3.72 -9.60
C PRO A 36 5.49 -3.45 -10.83
N THR A 37 4.21 -3.18 -10.59
CA THR A 37 3.27 -2.75 -11.62
C THR A 37 3.56 -1.31 -12.05
N LYS A 38 3.01 -0.87 -13.20
CA LYS A 38 3.07 0.54 -13.61
C LYS A 38 2.55 1.48 -12.51
N ARG A 39 1.54 1.02 -11.77
CA ARG A 39 0.97 1.72 -10.62
C ARG A 39 1.95 1.82 -9.45
N ASP A 40 2.67 0.74 -9.13
CA ASP A 40 3.70 0.74 -8.09
C ASP A 40 4.85 1.69 -8.44
N LEU A 41 5.28 1.69 -9.70
CA LEU A 41 6.30 2.60 -10.22
C LEU A 41 5.83 4.06 -10.12
N PHE A 42 4.60 4.35 -10.56
CA PHE A 42 4.02 5.68 -10.44
C PHE A 42 3.98 6.18 -9.00
N LEU A 43 3.54 5.36 -8.05
CA LEU A 43 3.52 5.75 -6.63
C LEU A 43 4.93 5.94 -6.07
N SER A 44 5.90 5.14 -6.54
CA SER A 44 7.32 5.33 -6.21
C SER A 44 7.84 6.68 -6.71
N ASP A 45 7.56 7.02 -7.97
CA ASP A 45 7.96 8.28 -8.58
C ASP A 45 7.33 9.47 -7.85
N VAL A 46 6.04 9.40 -7.49
CA VAL A 46 5.37 10.43 -6.70
C VAL A 46 6.05 10.62 -5.34
N ARG A 47 6.40 9.54 -4.63
CA ARG A 47 7.11 9.64 -3.34
C ARG A 47 8.48 10.29 -3.50
N GLU A 48 9.19 9.98 -4.59
CA GLU A 48 10.49 10.59 -4.87
C GLU A 48 10.35 12.08 -5.22
N ILE A 49 9.34 12.48 -6.00
CA ILE A 49 9.02 13.88 -6.26
C ILE A 49 8.73 14.62 -4.95
N VAL A 50 7.90 14.05 -4.07
CA VAL A 50 7.58 14.64 -2.76
C VAL A 50 8.83 14.80 -1.89
N LYS A 51 9.73 13.81 -1.90
CA LYS A 51 11.02 13.86 -1.19
C LYS A 51 11.92 14.97 -1.74
N GLN A 52 12.07 15.06 -3.05
CA GLN A 52 12.92 16.05 -3.71
C GLN A 52 12.40 17.47 -3.49
N GLN A 53 11.09 17.65 -3.55
CA GLN A 53 10.40 18.94 -3.43
C GLN A 53 9.81 19.19 -2.04
N HIS A 54 10.42 18.57 -1.02
CA HIS A 54 9.96 18.71 0.35
C HIS A 54 9.93 20.20 0.76
N PRO A 55 8.85 20.69 1.40
CA PRO A 55 8.69 22.11 1.76
C PRO A 55 9.84 22.69 2.58
N LYS A 56 10.46 21.86 3.43
CA LYS A 56 11.62 22.26 4.26
C LYS A 56 12.97 22.22 3.53
N LYS A 57 13.02 21.59 2.34
CA LYS A 57 14.23 21.46 1.52
C LYS A 57 14.32 22.52 0.44
N ILE A 58 13.20 22.78 -0.23
CA ILE A 58 13.14 23.66 -1.39
C ILE A 58 12.20 24.84 -1.11
N LEU A 59 12.73 26.07 -1.22
CA LEU A 59 11.99 27.34 -1.18
C LEU A 59 11.62 27.82 -2.60
N GLU A 60 11.45 26.89 -3.54
CA GLU A 60 10.98 27.23 -4.89
C GLU A 60 9.54 27.73 -4.86
N ASP A 61 9.24 28.63 -5.81
CA ASP A 61 7.91 29.14 -6.10
C ASP A 61 6.95 28.00 -6.47
N ASP A 62 5.75 28.04 -5.90
CA ASP A 62 4.67 27.08 -6.14
C ASP A 62 4.31 26.97 -7.63
N GLU A 63 4.48 28.06 -8.40
CA GLU A 63 4.24 28.05 -9.85
C GLU A 63 5.24 27.15 -10.60
N LYS A 64 6.52 27.19 -10.23
CA LYS A 64 7.56 26.34 -10.84
C LYS A 64 7.35 24.87 -10.52
N LEU A 65 7.01 24.57 -9.27
CA LEU A 65 6.71 23.20 -8.83
C LEU A 65 5.49 22.65 -9.57
N THR A 66 4.45 23.47 -9.71
CA THR A 66 3.25 23.14 -10.49
C THR A 66 3.62 22.78 -11.94
N GLN A 67 4.44 23.60 -12.62
CA GLN A 67 4.88 23.30 -13.99
C GLN A 67 5.66 21.98 -14.11
N GLN A 68 6.50 21.65 -13.11
CA GLN A 68 7.20 20.37 -13.07
C GLN A 68 6.23 19.18 -12.92
N TRP A 69 5.23 19.30 -12.05
CA TRP A 69 4.16 18.30 -11.88
C TRP A 69 3.36 18.09 -13.15
N GLU A 70 2.98 19.19 -13.83
CA GLU A 70 2.27 19.11 -15.11
C GLU A 70 3.10 18.39 -16.17
N LYS A 71 4.40 18.68 -16.25
CA LYS A 71 5.30 18.05 -17.20
C LYS A 71 5.42 16.55 -16.95
N TYR A 72 5.51 16.14 -15.68
CA TYR A 72 5.57 14.74 -15.29
C TYR A 72 4.27 13.99 -15.62
N ILE A 73 3.10 14.50 -15.24
CA ILE A 73 1.85 13.78 -15.51
C ILE A 73 1.50 13.73 -17.00
N LYS A 74 1.92 14.73 -17.78
CA LYS A 74 1.80 14.73 -19.26
C LYS A 74 2.72 13.72 -19.94
N SER A 75 3.80 13.27 -19.28
CA SER A 75 4.76 12.33 -19.87
C SER A 75 4.41 10.85 -19.61
N ILE A 76 3.38 10.56 -18.80
CA ILE A 76 2.98 9.19 -18.46
C ILE A 76 1.62 8.82 -19.05
N ASP A 77 1.40 7.52 -19.23
CA ASP A 77 0.09 6.97 -19.61
C ASP A 77 -0.83 6.93 -18.37
N VAL A 78 -1.62 8.00 -18.21
CA VAL A 78 -2.51 8.25 -17.05
C VAL A 78 -3.55 7.14 -16.82
N ASN A 79 -4.03 6.49 -17.88
CA ASN A 79 -4.98 5.40 -17.78
C ASN A 79 -4.34 4.17 -17.14
N SER A 80 -3.06 3.91 -17.45
CA SER A 80 -2.32 2.77 -16.91
C SER A 80 -1.93 2.90 -15.43
N VAL A 81 -2.12 4.07 -14.84
CA VAL A 81 -1.78 4.38 -13.45
C VAL A 81 -2.99 4.77 -12.59
N GLY A 82 -4.22 4.56 -13.09
CA GLY A 82 -5.45 4.63 -12.30
C GLY A 82 -6.20 5.96 -12.33
N PHE A 83 -5.80 6.92 -13.17
CA PHE A 83 -6.60 8.12 -13.46
C PHE A 83 -7.55 7.78 -14.62
N GLN A 84 -8.70 7.17 -14.32
CA GLN A 84 -9.76 6.91 -15.32
C GLN A 84 -10.47 8.22 -15.70
N LEU A 85 -9.74 9.16 -16.30
CA LEU A 85 -10.22 10.50 -16.63
C LEU A 85 -10.42 10.66 -18.13
N LYS A 86 -11.39 11.51 -18.50
CA LYS A 86 -11.83 11.70 -19.90
C LYS A 86 -10.81 12.45 -20.75
N SER A 87 -9.89 13.19 -20.14
CA SER A 87 -8.88 13.98 -20.85
C SER A 87 -7.57 14.09 -20.06
N THR A 88 -6.48 14.35 -20.77
CA THR A 88 -5.15 14.62 -20.17
C THR A 88 -5.18 15.87 -19.29
N ASP A 89 -5.95 16.90 -19.65
CA ASP A 89 -6.05 18.13 -18.86
C ASP A 89 -6.73 17.90 -17.51
N ASP A 90 -7.74 17.02 -17.45
CA ASP A 90 -8.36 16.61 -16.19
C ASP A 90 -7.37 15.83 -15.31
N ALA A 91 -6.54 14.97 -15.92
CA ALA A 91 -5.50 14.25 -15.20
C ALA A 91 -4.43 15.19 -14.63
N VAL A 92 -4.05 16.21 -15.40
CA VAL A 92 -3.13 17.25 -14.93
C VAL A 92 -3.71 17.98 -13.72
N LYS A 93 -4.93 18.51 -13.82
CA LYS A 93 -5.59 19.23 -12.71
C LYS A 93 -5.72 18.35 -11.47
N CYS A 94 -6.14 17.10 -11.65
CA CYS A 94 -6.29 16.14 -10.56
C CYS A 94 -4.94 15.85 -9.88
N PHE A 95 -3.90 15.55 -10.66
CA PHE A 95 -2.56 15.27 -10.15
C PHE A 95 -1.98 16.46 -9.38
N THR A 96 -2.00 17.65 -9.98
CA THR A 96 -1.51 18.88 -9.36
C THR A 96 -2.24 19.17 -8.05
N SER A 97 -3.57 19.05 -8.03
CA SER A 97 -4.35 19.25 -6.80
C SER A 97 -3.98 18.25 -5.69
N LYS A 98 -3.80 16.97 -6.03
CA LYS A 98 -3.36 15.94 -5.06
C LYS A 98 -1.96 16.21 -4.55
N MET A 99 -1.02 16.61 -5.40
CA MET A 99 0.34 16.98 -4.99
C MET A 99 0.35 18.18 -4.03
N GLN A 100 -0.46 19.21 -4.31
CA GLN A 100 -0.60 20.36 -3.41
C GLN A 100 -1.12 19.95 -2.03
N LYS A 101 -2.11 19.05 -1.96
CA LYS A 101 -2.61 18.51 -0.69
C LYS A 101 -1.54 17.76 0.08
N VAL A 102 -0.85 16.82 -0.56
CA VAL A 102 0.25 16.06 0.07
C VAL A 102 1.30 17.01 0.63
N ARG A 103 1.73 18.00 -0.18
CA ARG A 103 2.74 18.97 0.22
C ARG A 103 2.30 19.83 1.41
N LYS A 104 1.06 20.32 1.39
CA LYS A 104 0.48 21.10 2.49
C LYS A 104 0.47 20.30 3.80
N VAL A 105 0.00 19.07 3.75
CA VAL A 105 -0.05 18.21 4.94
C VAL A 105 1.36 17.95 5.49
N ILE A 106 2.33 17.63 4.63
CA ILE A 106 3.73 17.43 5.03
C ILE A 106 4.34 18.69 5.66
N GLN A 107 4.01 19.88 5.14
CA GLN A 107 4.49 21.15 5.70
C GLN A 107 3.93 21.41 7.11
N GLU A 108 2.64 21.13 7.31
CA GLU A 108 1.94 21.39 8.58
C GLU A 108 2.30 20.38 9.67
N LYS A 109 2.82 19.20 9.31
CA LYS A 109 3.19 18.17 10.28
C LYS A 109 4.56 18.47 10.89
N ASP A 110 4.56 18.67 12.20
CA ASP A 110 5.78 18.80 12.99
C ASP A 110 6.31 17.42 13.39
N TYR A 111 7.18 16.85 12.55
CA TYR A 111 7.82 15.54 12.77
C TYR A 111 8.62 15.48 14.09
N SER A 112 9.01 16.63 14.64
CA SER A 112 9.72 16.72 15.92
C SER A 112 8.89 16.38 17.14
N GLN A 113 7.57 16.54 17.06
CA GLN A 113 6.65 16.19 18.15
C GLN A 113 6.42 14.69 18.26
N ILE A 114 6.52 13.97 17.13
CA ILE A 114 6.16 12.54 17.08
C ILE A 114 7.31 11.64 17.57
N THR A 115 8.55 12.04 17.31
CA THR A 115 9.75 11.24 17.67
C THR A 115 10.37 11.63 19.01
N GLU A 116 9.87 12.72 19.61
CA GLU A 116 10.41 13.37 20.80
C GLU A 116 11.92 13.66 20.72
N TYR A 117 12.47 13.78 19.50
CA TYR A 117 13.92 13.86 19.32
C TYR A 117 14.51 15.09 20.02
N LYS A 118 13.77 16.21 20.08
CA LYS A 118 14.22 17.43 20.77
C LYS A 118 14.46 17.19 22.26
N LYS A 119 13.55 16.48 22.94
CA LYS A 119 13.70 16.12 24.36
C LYS A 119 14.90 15.19 24.57
N LYS A 120 15.10 14.23 23.66
CA LYS A 120 16.23 13.29 23.72
C LYS A 120 17.56 13.99 23.49
N LEU A 121 17.63 14.88 22.49
CA LEU A 121 18.79 15.72 22.23
C LEU A 121 19.12 16.60 23.44
N GLN A 122 18.13 17.25 24.04
CA GLN A 122 18.31 18.04 25.27
C GLN A 122 18.90 17.22 26.42
N SER A 123 18.48 15.97 26.57
CA SER A 123 19.02 15.06 27.59
C SER A 123 20.50 14.72 27.32
N ILE A 124 20.84 14.42 26.07
CA ILE A 124 22.23 14.17 25.64
C ILE A 124 23.08 15.42 25.88
N ALA A 125 22.60 16.57 25.41
CA ALA A 125 23.29 17.86 25.52
C ALA A 125 23.57 18.26 26.98
N LYS A 126 22.61 18.07 27.89
CA LYS A 126 22.79 18.33 29.32
C LYS A 126 23.91 17.48 29.94
N THR A 127 24.14 16.29 29.41
CA THR A 127 25.14 15.34 29.93
C THR A 127 26.51 15.61 29.34
N GLU A 128 26.58 15.69 28.01
CA GLU A 128 27.83 15.79 27.25
C GLU A 128 28.42 17.20 27.26
N PHE A 129 27.57 18.23 27.30
CA PHE A 129 28.00 19.65 27.22
C PHE A 129 27.94 20.37 28.57
N LYS A 130 27.88 19.63 29.69
CA LYS A 130 27.71 20.19 31.04
C LYS A 130 28.79 21.21 31.45
N ASN A 131 29.99 21.09 30.89
CA ASN A 131 31.14 21.93 31.21
C ASN A 131 31.30 23.14 30.26
N LEU A 132 30.44 23.27 29.25
CA LEU A 132 30.48 24.40 28.33
C LEU A 132 29.78 25.63 28.90
N LEU A 133 30.15 26.79 28.38
CA LEU A 133 29.39 28.01 28.62
C LEU A 133 27.95 27.83 28.12
N CYS A 134 26.99 28.43 28.83
CA CYS A 134 25.57 28.27 28.54
C CYS A 134 25.24 28.60 27.07
N GLN A 135 25.85 29.65 26.51
CA GLN A 135 25.64 30.05 25.13
C GLN A 135 26.17 29.03 24.12
N ASP A 136 27.36 28.47 24.34
CA ASP A 136 27.92 27.47 23.44
C ASP A 136 27.08 26.19 23.42
N ARG A 137 26.57 25.78 24.59
CA ARG A 137 25.64 24.64 24.69
C ARG A 137 24.39 24.87 23.87
N ILE A 138 23.78 26.06 23.97
CA ILE A 138 22.57 26.42 23.21
C ILE A 138 22.88 26.37 21.70
N ASN A 139 23.98 26.99 21.27
CA ASN A 139 24.34 27.04 19.86
C ASN A 139 24.61 25.63 19.28
N ILE A 140 25.29 24.76 20.03
CA ILE A 140 25.53 23.36 19.60
C ILE A 140 24.20 22.60 19.48
N GLU A 141 23.31 22.75 20.46
CA GLU A 141 22.00 22.11 20.45
C GLU A 141 21.19 22.55 19.24
N GLU A 142 21.14 23.85 18.95
CA GLU A 142 20.44 24.41 17.78
C GLU A 142 21.02 23.90 16.45
N GLU A 143 22.35 23.80 16.32
CA GLU A 143 22.97 23.27 15.10
C GLU A 143 22.72 21.77 14.91
N ILE A 144 22.77 20.98 15.99
CA ILE A 144 22.44 19.55 15.93
C ILE A 144 20.94 19.36 15.65
N GLU A 145 20.07 20.16 16.24
CA GLU A 145 18.64 20.15 15.97
C GLU A 145 18.35 20.48 14.50
N LEU A 146 19.02 21.51 13.96
CA LEU A 146 18.90 21.86 12.54
C LEU A 146 19.38 20.71 11.64
N LEU A 147 20.51 20.08 11.98
CA LEU A 147 21.00 18.92 11.25
C LEU A 147 20.02 17.72 11.33
N LEU A 148 19.43 17.46 12.50
CA LEU A 148 18.42 16.40 12.66
C LEU A 148 17.14 16.71 11.87
N SER A 149 16.78 17.98 11.71
CA SER A 149 15.61 18.38 10.91
C SER A 149 15.77 18.06 9.43
N THR A 150 17.00 17.95 8.91
CA THR A 150 17.23 17.59 7.50
C THR A 150 16.90 16.13 7.22
N CYS A 151 16.99 15.26 8.23
CA CYS A 151 16.60 13.84 8.16
C CYS A 151 15.12 13.65 7.87
N GLU A 152 14.29 14.69 8.01
CA GLU A 152 12.87 14.63 7.62
C GLU A 152 12.67 14.49 6.11
N TYR A 153 13.68 14.87 5.30
CA TYR A 153 13.63 14.82 3.84
C TYR A 153 14.85 14.17 3.18
N ASP A 154 16.00 14.15 3.86
CA ASP A 154 17.16 13.37 3.49
C ASP A 154 17.14 12.07 4.30
N PHE A 155 16.41 11.07 3.82
CA PHE A 155 16.19 9.79 4.50
C PHE A 155 17.49 8.98 4.68
N ILE A 156 18.19 9.18 5.80
CA ILE A 156 19.53 8.61 6.05
C ILE A 156 19.51 7.13 6.46
N ASP A 157 18.35 6.59 6.85
CA ASP A 157 18.20 5.25 7.42
C ASP A 157 18.53 4.11 6.43
N LYS A 158 18.44 4.38 5.13
CA LYS A 158 18.66 3.40 4.04
C LYS A 158 19.76 3.78 3.07
N ASP A 159 20.37 4.96 3.23
CA ASP A 159 21.35 5.51 2.30
C ASP A 159 22.68 5.76 3.03
N ILE A 160 23.68 4.95 2.69
CA ILE A 160 25.01 4.98 3.31
C ILE A 160 25.70 6.32 3.04
N GLU A 161 25.52 6.90 1.86
CA GLU A 161 26.15 8.17 1.51
C GLU A 161 25.53 9.33 2.28
N LEU A 162 24.19 9.38 2.37
CA LEU A 162 23.49 10.40 3.17
C LEU A 162 23.82 10.25 4.66
N LYS A 163 23.87 9.03 5.18
CA LYS A 163 24.29 8.76 6.56
C LYS A 163 25.73 9.23 6.81
N SER A 164 26.64 8.95 5.89
CA SER A 164 28.04 9.41 6.00
C SER A 164 28.15 10.94 5.97
N LYS A 165 27.34 11.61 5.15
CA LYS A 165 27.26 13.08 5.12
C LYS A 165 26.75 13.63 6.46
N PHE A 166 25.67 13.05 6.99
CA PHE A 166 25.13 13.41 8.31
C PHE A 166 26.20 13.29 9.41
N VAL A 167 26.90 12.15 9.46
CA VAL A 167 27.99 11.91 10.43
C VAL A 167 29.09 12.96 10.30
N THR A 168 29.46 13.30 9.05
CA THR A 168 30.49 14.31 8.78
C THR A 168 30.07 15.70 9.24
N GLU A 169 28.83 16.10 9.00
CA GLU A 169 28.30 17.39 9.46
C GLU A 169 28.20 17.45 10.99
N LEU A 170 27.77 16.37 11.65
CA LEU A 170 27.76 16.28 13.11
C LEU A 170 29.17 16.47 13.69
N GLN A 171 30.18 15.81 13.10
CA GLN A 171 31.58 15.99 13.50
C GLN A 171 32.07 17.42 13.28
N LYS A 172 31.66 18.08 12.20
CA LYS A 172 32.00 19.50 11.94
C LYS A 172 31.43 20.42 12.99
N ILE A 173 30.17 20.22 13.40
CA ILE A 173 29.53 20.97 14.48
C ILE A 173 30.35 20.81 15.77
N LEU A 174 30.62 19.57 16.20
CA LEU A 174 31.40 19.31 17.42
C LEU A 174 32.80 19.93 17.37
N LYS A 175 33.48 19.83 16.21
CA LYS A 175 34.81 20.41 15.99
C LYS A 175 34.79 21.94 16.04
N LYS A 176 33.76 22.61 15.51
CA LYS A 176 33.59 24.07 15.55
C LYS A 176 33.66 24.60 16.99
N TYR A 177 33.08 23.87 17.94
CA TYR A 177 33.06 24.22 19.36
C TYR A 177 34.15 23.51 20.19
N LYS A 178 35.10 22.83 19.53
CA LYS A 178 36.19 22.06 20.19
C LYS A 178 35.66 21.06 21.23
N CYS A 179 34.50 20.47 20.96
CA CYS A 179 33.84 19.52 21.85
C CYS A 179 34.10 18.08 21.40
N SER A 180 34.22 17.18 22.39
CA SER A 180 34.18 15.74 22.20
C SER A 180 33.02 15.21 23.02
N ILE A 181 32.23 14.30 22.45
CA ILE A 181 31.17 13.58 23.16
C ILE A 181 31.53 12.10 23.21
N ALA A 182 30.93 11.36 24.15
CA ALA A 182 31.10 9.92 24.22
C ALA A 182 30.56 9.23 22.94
N ASP A 183 31.19 8.13 22.52
CA ASP A 183 30.78 7.37 21.33
C ASP A 183 29.31 6.90 21.40
N ASP A 184 28.85 6.59 22.61
CA ASP A 184 27.46 6.22 22.89
C ASP A 184 26.50 7.38 22.61
N ALA A 185 26.84 8.60 23.06
CA ALA A 185 26.05 9.81 22.79
C ALA A 185 26.05 10.16 21.30
N PHE A 186 27.20 10.02 20.64
CA PHE A 186 27.32 10.21 19.19
C PHE A 186 26.42 9.24 18.42
N SER A 187 26.44 7.95 18.80
CA SER A 187 25.60 6.90 18.22
C SER A 187 24.11 7.12 18.49
N GLN A 188 23.75 7.67 19.65
CA GLN A 188 22.37 8.05 19.96
C GLN A 188 21.87 9.17 19.05
N ILE A 189 22.68 10.20 18.78
CA ILE A 189 22.30 11.29 17.86
C ILE A 189 22.09 10.75 16.44
N ILE A 190 22.94 9.83 15.97
CA ILE A 190 22.75 9.16 14.67
C ILE A 190 21.44 8.37 14.65
N SER A 191 21.18 7.58 15.71
CA SER A 191 19.94 6.81 15.85
C SER A 191 18.69 7.71 15.84
N LEU A 192 18.78 8.93 16.40
CA LEU A 192 17.70 9.92 16.29
C LEU A 192 17.45 10.32 14.84
N GLY A 193 18.50 10.61 14.07
CA GLY A 193 18.39 10.94 12.65
C GLY A 193 17.76 9.81 11.81
N GLU A 194 18.13 8.56 12.08
CA GLU A 194 17.52 7.39 11.44
C GLU A 194 16.04 7.23 11.80
N ALA A 195 15.69 7.40 13.07
CA ALA A 195 14.30 7.33 13.53
C ALA A 195 13.43 8.42 12.89
N ILE A 196 13.94 9.65 12.77
CA ILE A 196 13.28 10.74 12.04
C ILE A 196 13.07 10.32 10.57
N SER A 197 14.11 9.81 9.91
CA SER A 197 14.04 9.38 8.51
C SER A 197 12.98 8.31 8.27
N GLN A 198 12.98 7.25 9.09
CA GLN A 198 12.00 6.17 8.99
C GLN A 198 10.58 6.67 9.17
N HIS A 199 10.37 7.55 10.15
CA HIS A 199 9.04 8.06 10.47
C HIS A 199 8.52 9.01 9.39
N SER A 200 9.37 9.92 8.90
CA SER A 200 9.04 10.81 7.81
C SER A 200 8.75 10.04 6.53
N GLN A 201 9.58 9.05 6.18
CA GLN A 201 9.35 8.19 5.02
C GLN A 201 8.02 7.42 5.12
N HIS A 202 7.71 6.88 6.30
CA HIS A 202 6.45 6.18 6.53
C HIS A 202 5.25 7.11 6.34
N LEU A 203 5.26 8.28 6.97
CA LEU A 203 4.17 9.26 6.87
C LEU A 203 4.00 9.80 5.44
N THR A 204 5.09 10.14 4.75
CA THR A 204 5.04 10.51 3.33
C THR A 204 4.41 9.40 2.50
N GLY A 205 4.77 8.13 2.77
CA GLY A 205 4.15 6.99 2.14
C GLY A 205 2.64 6.89 2.40
N VAL A 206 2.21 7.12 3.63
CA VAL A 206 0.79 7.14 4.03
C VAL A 206 0.03 8.24 3.30
N PHE A 207 0.48 9.49 3.35
CA PHE A 207 -0.24 10.61 2.71
C PHE A 207 -0.28 10.49 1.18
N VAL A 208 0.81 10.05 0.55
CA VAL A 208 0.81 9.75 -0.88
C VAL A 208 -0.21 8.65 -1.20
N ASN A 209 -0.25 7.58 -0.41
CA ASN A 209 -1.21 6.51 -0.63
C ASN A 209 -2.66 6.97 -0.43
N GLU A 210 -2.95 7.73 0.63
CA GLU A 210 -4.29 8.26 0.89
C GLU A 210 -4.80 9.14 -0.26
N GLU A 211 -3.96 10.06 -0.75
CA GLU A 211 -4.37 10.97 -1.83
C GLU A 211 -4.39 10.29 -3.20
N PHE A 212 -3.45 9.40 -3.49
CA PHE A 212 -3.31 8.81 -4.81
C PHE A 212 -4.04 7.50 -4.97
N GLN A 213 -4.42 6.77 -3.92
CA GLN A 213 -5.13 5.49 -4.03
C GLN A 213 -6.34 5.58 -4.97
N SER A 214 -6.45 4.59 -5.84
CA SER A 214 -7.65 4.38 -6.64
C SER A 214 -8.79 3.91 -5.74
N GLU A 215 -10.01 4.15 -6.19
CA GLU A 215 -11.20 3.65 -5.51
C GLU A 215 -11.15 2.13 -5.32
N ALA A 216 -10.69 1.39 -6.33
CA ALA A 216 -10.47 -0.05 -6.25
C ALA A 216 -9.46 -0.46 -5.15
N GLU A 217 -8.39 0.31 -4.94
CA GLU A 217 -7.39 0.06 -3.88
C GLU A 217 -7.94 0.34 -2.48
N LEU A 218 -8.68 1.45 -2.32
CA LEU A 218 -9.40 1.78 -1.08
C LEU A 218 -10.40 0.68 -0.73
N ASN A 219 -11.20 0.30 -1.71
CA ASN A 219 -12.22 -0.73 -1.61
C ASN A 219 -11.62 -2.10 -1.27
N ARG A 220 -10.52 -2.48 -1.91
CA ARG A 220 -9.79 -3.71 -1.59
C ARG A 220 -9.25 -3.70 -0.16
N THR A 221 -8.71 -2.58 0.31
CA THR A 221 -8.18 -2.43 1.68
C THR A 221 -9.31 -2.61 2.71
N LYS A 222 -10.45 -1.94 2.49
CA LYS A 222 -11.67 -2.12 3.29
C LYS A 222 -12.10 -3.59 3.30
N ILE A 223 -12.25 -4.23 2.14
CA ILE A 223 -12.64 -5.64 2.01
C ILE A 223 -11.68 -6.59 2.74
N SER A 224 -10.37 -6.35 2.66
CA SER A 224 -9.38 -7.21 3.31
C SER A 224 -9.51 -7.25 4.83
N GLY A 225 -10.12 -6.23 5.45
CA GLY A 225 -10.46 -6.22 6.88
C GLY A 225 -11.66 -7.11 7.25
N PHE A 226 -12.50 -7.51 6.28
CA PHE A 226 -13.69 -8.34 6.49
C PHE A 226 -13.51 -9.80 6.05
N VAL A 227 -12.50 -10.04 5.20
CA VAL A 227 -12.09 -11.36 4.70
C VAL A 227 -10.97 -11.88 5.60
N THR A 228 -11.26 -12.04 6.89
CA THR A 228 -10.25 -12.33 7.94
C THR A 228 -10.06 -13.82 8.24
N SER A 229 -10.87 -14.72 7.66
CA SER A 229 -10.84 -16.16 7.98
C SER A 229 -10.84 -17.11 6.78
N SER A 230 -10.81 -16.62 5.54
CA SER A 230 -11.04 -17.47 4.38
C SER A 230 -9.75 -17.98 3.74
N ILE A 231 -9.84 -19.20 3.24
CA ILE A 231 -8.87 -19.93 2.41
C ILE A 231 -8.38 -19.10 1.19
N ILE A 232 -8.99 -17.95 0.90
CA ILE A 232 -8.72 -17.05 -0.22
C ILE A 232 -8.62 -15.57 0.23
N ASN A 233 -7.72 -14.79 -0.37
CA ASN A 233 -7.58 -13.36 -0.09
C ASN A 233 -8.61 -12.50 -0.86
N ALA A 234 -8.71 -11.20 -0.53
CA ALA A 234 -9.67 -10.25 -1.14
C ALA A 234 -9.63 -10.21 -2.68
N ASN A 235 -8.46 -10.39 -3.32
CA ASN A 235 -8.38 -10.44 -4.78
C ASN A 235 -8.95 -11.73 -5.35
N GLN A 236 -8.66 -12.86 -4.70
CA GLN A 236 -9.22 -14.15 -5.08
C GLN A 236 -10.73 -14.14 -4.88
N PHE A 237 -11.23 -13.52 -3.82
CA PHE A 237 -12.65 -13.30 -3.58
C PHE A 237 -13.30 -12.47 -4.71
N LEU A 238 -12.75 -11.31 -5.07
CA LEU A 238 -13.27 -10.48 -6.17
C LEU A 238 -13.19 -11.16 -7.55
N THR A 239 -12.14 -11.94 -7.80
CA THR A 239 -11.96 -12.68 -9.07
C THR A 239 -12.94 -13.85 -9.19
N LEU A 240 -13.29 -14.49 -8.07
CA LEU A 240 -14.25 -15.58 -8.00
C LEU A 240 -15.61 -15.15 -8.58
N PHE A 241 -16.07 -13.92 -8.26
CA PHE A 241 -17.34 -13.39 -8.73
C PHE A 241 -17.39 -13.21 -10.24
N LYS A 242 -16.42 -12.50 -10.81
CA LYS A 242 -16.33 -12.29 -12.26
C LYS A 242 -16.24 -13.62 -13.02
N THR A 243 -15.60 -14.61 -12.40
CA THR A 243 -15.49 -15.95 -12.96
C THR A 243 -16.83 -16.68 -12.96
N ILE A 244 -17.56 -16.69 -11.84
CA ILE A 244 -18.88 -17.35 -11.75
C ILE A 244 -19.87 -16.67 -12.71
N GLU A 245 -19.88 -15.34 -12.77
CA GLU A 245 -20.75 -14.58 -13.69
C GLU A 245 -20.54 -14.93 -15.16
N ARG A 246 -19.28 -15.09 -15.56
CA ARG A 246 -18.93 -15.35 -16.96
C ARG A 246 -19.37 -16.73 -17.45
N TYR A 247 -19.46 -17.72 -16.55
CA TYR A 247 -19.68 -19.12 -16.93
C TYR A 247 -21.08 -19.65 -16.64
N VAL A 248 -21.80 -19.05 -15.69
CA VAL A 248 -23.05 -19.64 -15.21
C VAL A 248 -24.28 -19.19 -16.02
N GLN A 249 -24.20 -18.12 -16.84
CA GLN A 249 -25.32 -17.52 -17.61
C GLN A 249 -26.62 -17.22 -16.81
N ILE A 250 -26.65 -17.50 -15.50
CA ILE A 250 -27.73 -17.11 -14.59
C ILE A 250 -27.57 -15.61 -14.29
N GLN A 251 -28.70 -14.92 -14.18
CA GLN A 251 -28.76 -13.51 -13.78
C GLN A 251 -27.80 -13.21 -12.61
N TYR A 252 -26.82 -12.36 -12.90
CA TYR A 252 -25.91 -11.61 -12.04
C TYR A 252 -25.87 -12.03 -10.55
N PRO A 253 -25.00 -12.97 -10.14
CA PRO A 253 -24.61 -13.16 -8.74
C PRO A 253 -24.30 -11.82 -8.03
N THR A 254 -23.70 -10.86 -8.73
CA THR A 254 -23.51 -9.50 -8.24
C THR A 254 -24.82 -8.80 -7.87
N LYS A 255 -25.90 -8.96 -8.64
CA LYS A 255 -27.21 -8.38 -8.28
C LYS A 255 -27.80 -9.05 -7.04
N HIS A 256 -27.61 -10.36 -6.87
CA HIS A 256 -28.07 -11.05 -5.66
C HIS A 256 -27.30 -10.60 -4.41
N ILE A 257 -25.97 -10.46 -4.51
CA ILE A 257 -25.12 -9.93 -3.45
C ILE A 257 -25.51 -8.49 -3.13
N VAL A 258 -25.62 -7.63 -4.15
CA VAL A 258 -26.01 -6.22 -3.99
C VAL A 258 -27.44 -6.10 -3.44
N SER A 259 -28.36 -6.99 -3.80
CA SER A 259 -29.71 -7.02 -3.21
C SER A 259 -29.70 -7.44 -1.73
N SER A 260 -28.90 -8.45 -1.37
CA SER A 260 -28.71 -8.88 0.02
C SER A 260 -27.97 -7.84 0.85
N LEU A 261 -27.08 -7.07 0.22
CA LEU A 261 -26.36 -5.94 0.82
C LEU A 261 -27.17 -4.65 0.86
N ASN A 262 -28.23 -4.52 0.06
CA ASN A 262 -29.14 -3.36 0.12
C ASN A 262 -30.25 -3.56 1.16
N ASP A 263 -30.49 -4.79 1.59
CA ASP A 263 -31.53 -5.15 2.56
C ASP A 263 -30.92 -5.55 3.92
N LEU A 264 -30.14 -4.63 4.49
CA LEU A 264 -29.35 -4.87 5.71
C LEU A 264 -30.19 -4.96 6.99
N SER A 265 -31.50 -4.73 6.88
CA SER A 265 -32.50 -5.07 7.89
C SER A 265 -32.65 -6.57 8.12
N GLN A 266 -32.12 -7.43 7.23
CA GLN A 266 -32.31 -8.86 7.31
C GLN A 266 -31.45 -9.54 8.36
N ASN A 267 -32.04 -10.47 9.13
CA ASN A 267 -31.34 -11.34 10.07
C ASN A 267 -30.24 -12.16 9.35
N GLU A 268 -29.14 -12.49 10.04
CA GLU A 268 -28.05 -13.33 9.51
C GLU A 268 -28.57 -14.66 8.93
N GLU A 269 -29.61 -15.24 9.55
CA GLU A 269 -30.29 -16.44 9.07
C GLU A 269 -30.87 -16.30 7.65
N ILE A 270 -31.34 -15.11 7.29
CA ILE A 270 -31.93 -14.84 5.97
C ILE A 270 -30.81 -14.74 4.92
N ILE A 271 -29.67 -14.13 5.27
CA ILE A 271 -28.46 -14.08 4.44
C ILE A 271 -27.96 -15.51 4.17
N ILE A 272 -27.82 -16.31 5.23
CA ILE A 272 -27.40 -17.71 5.15
C ILE A 272 -28.32 -18.50 4.21
N LYS A 273 -29.64 -18.38 4.40
CA LYS A 273 -30.64 -19.11 3.61
C LYS A 273 -30.58 -18.72 2.14
N ARG A 274 -30.61 -17.41 1.84
CA ARG A 274 -30.59 -16.90 0.45
C ARG A 274 -29.32 -17.30 -0.29
N MET A 275 -28.17 -17.22 0.37
CA MET A 275 -26.90 -17.61 -0.25
C MET A 275 -26.84 -19.11 -0.53
N ARG A 276 -27.29 -19.95 0.41
CA ARG A 276 -27.36 -21.40 0.18
C ARG A 276 -28.33 -21.78 -0.93
N GLU A 277 -29.50 -21.16 -0.98
CA GLU A 277 -30.48 -21.37 -2.05
C GLU A 277 -29.92 -20.97 -3.41
N TYR A 278 -29.23 -19.83 -3.50
CA TYR A 278 -28.58 -19.38 -4.73
C TYR A 278 -27.58 -20.41 -5.27
N PHE A 279 -26.66 -20.89 -4.42
CA PHE A 279 -25.64 -21.87 -4.86
C PHE A 279 -26.19 -23.27 -5.07
N THR A 280 -27.30 -23.63 -4.42
CA THR A 280 -28.00 -24.90 -4.67
C THR A 280 -28.71 -24.90 -6.02
N ASN A 281 -29.12 -23.73 -6.51
CA ASN A 281 -29.81 -23.57 -7.79
C ASN A 281 -28.87 -23.40 -9.00
N ILE A 282 -27.54 -23.47 -8.78
CA ILE A 282 -26.58 -23.48 -9.90
C ILE A 282 -26.77 -24.80 -10.67
N PRO A 283 -26.91 -24.76 -12.01
CA PRO A 283 -27.02 -25.95 -12.84
C PRO A 283 -25.91 -26.93 -12.52
N THR A 284 -26.27 -28.20 -12.32
CA THR A 284 -25.34 -29.29 -11.98
C THR A 284 -24.23 -29.43 -13.01
N GLU A 285 -24.48 -29.05 -14.26
CA GLU A 285 -23.51 -29.03 -15.37
C GLU A 285 -22.44 -27.93 -15.24
N ALA A 286 -22.75 -26.84 -14.52
CA ALA A 286 -21.81 -25.74 -14.27
C ALA A 286 -20.90 -26.00 -13.06
N LEU A 287 -21.31 -26.87 -12.13
CA LEU A 287 -20.57 -27.15 -10.89
C LEU A 287 -19.15 -27.71 -11.12
N PRO A 288 -18.91 -28.65 -12.07
CA PRO A 288 -17.56 -29.12 -12.38
C PRO A 288 -16.66 -28.02 -12.93
N ASN A 289 -17.19 -27.13 -13.78
CA ASN A 289 -16.43 -26.02 -14.34
C ASN A 289 -16.09 -24.98 -13.29
N ILE A 290 -17.03 -24.65 -12.39
CA ILE A 290 -16.75 -23.77 -11.24
C ILE A 290 -15.63 -24.35 -10.39
N LYS A 291 -15.73 -25.63 -10.01
CA LYS A 291 -14.69 -26.30 -9.19
C LYS A 291 -13.34 -26.36 -9.91
N LEU A 292 -13.33 -26.61 -11.22
CA LEU A 292 -12.11 -26.65 -12.03
C LEU A 292 -11.41 -25.28 -12.07
N ILE A 293 -12.17 -24.19 -12.16
CA ILE A 293 -11.61 -22.84 -12.30
C ILE A 293 -11.21 -22.25 -10.94
N THR A 294 -12.02 -22.45 -9.91
CA THR A 294 -11.81 -21.85 -8.59
C THR A 294 -10.98 -22.73 -7.66
N GLY A 295 -10.88 -24.03 -7.94
CA GLY A 295 -10.24 -25.02 -7.07
C GLY A 295 -11.05 -25.40 -5.83
N ILE A 296 -12.26 -24.86 -5.66
CA ILE A 296 -13.13 -25.06 -4.49
C ILE A 296 -14.58 -25.34 -4.91
N SER A 297 -15.32 -26.10 -4.09
CA SER A 297 -16.70 -26.48 -4.39
C SER A 297 -17.67 -25.31 -4.26
N ALA A 298 -18.83 -25.40 -4.93
CA ALA A 298 -19.89 -24.41 -4.82
C ALA A 298 -20.40 -24.22 -3.38
N LYS A 299 -20.35 -25.27 -2.56
CA LYS A 299 -20.69 -25.21 -1.13
C LYS A 299 -19.67 -24.37 -0.35
N GLU A 300 -18.38 -24.60 -0.58
CA GLU A 300 -17.31 -23.81 0.04
C GLU A 300 -17.38 -22.35 -0.39
N ILE A 301 -17.72 -22.08 -1.64
CA ILE A 301 -17.98 -20.72 -2.14
C ILE A 301 -19.17 -20.08 -1.41
N ALA A 302 -20.27 -20.82 -1.23
CA ALA A 302 -21.44 -20.32 -0.52
C ALA A 302 -21.12 -19.97 0.94
N ASP A 303 -20.39 -20.83 1.64
CA ASP A 303 -20.00 -20.60 3.03
C ASP A 303 -19.03 -19.40 3.13
N LEU A 304 -18.08 -19.24 2.21
CA LEU A 304 -17.20 -18.07 2.12
C LEU A 304 -17.97 -16.76 1.94
N MET A 305 -19.05 -16.79 1.15
CA MET A 305 -19.89 -15.62 0.92
C MET A 305 -20.77 -15.28 2.11
N ILE A 306 -21.26 -16.30 2.81
CA ILE A 306 -22.02 -16.13 4.05
C ILE A 306 -21.15 -15.45 5.10
N ASP A 307 -19.92 -15.93 5.29
CA ASP A 307 -18.98 -15.35 6.25
C ASP A 307 -18.67 -13.89 5.90
N PHE A 308 -18.42 -13.59 4.62
CA PHE A 308 -18.22 -12.22 4.15
C PHE A 308 -19.43 -11.32 4.43
N LEU A 309 -20.63 -11.74 4.05
CA LEU A 309 -21.85 -10.93 4.20
C LEU A 309 -22.24 -10.73 5.67
N CYS A 310 -22.08 -11.74 6.51
CA CYS A 310 -22.33 -11.64 7.95
C CYS A 310 -21.31 -10.73 8.64
N ASN A 311 -20.02 -10.82 8.30
CA ASN A 311 -18.99 -9.91 8.82
C ASN A 311 -19.20 -8.48 8.31
N PHE A 312 -19.53 -8.33 7.03
CA PHE A 312 -19.86 -7.04 6.42
C PHE A 312 -21.05 -6.38 7.13
N LYS A 313 -22.10 -7.15 7.43
CA LYS A 313 -23.29 -6.65 8.15
C LYS A 313 -22.95 -6.12 9.55
N LYS A 314 -22.09 -6.81 10.31
CA LYS A 314 -21.68 -6.37 11.66
C LYS A 314 -20.99 -5.01 11.65
N GLU A 315 -20.28 -4.72 10.58
CA GLU A 315 -19.49 -3.49 10.41
C GLU A 315 -20.17 -2.47 9.47
N TYR A 316 -21.40 -2.78 9.02
CA TYR A 316 -22.09 -2.06 7.96
C TYR A 316 -22.27 -0.56 8.24
N TYR A 317 -22.48 -0.19 9.51
CA TYR A 317 -22.60 1.21 9.93
C TYR A 317 -21.34 2.06 9.67
N ARG A 318 -20.22 1.43 9.26
CA ARG A 318 -18.95 2.10 8.95
C ARG A 318 -18.65 2.21 7.45
N ILE A 319 -19.53 1.71 6.57
CA ILE A 319 -19.30 1.67 5.11
C ILE A 319 -20.56 2.17 4.39
N SER A 320 -20.42 3.05 3.39
CA SER A 320 -21.60 3.57 2.68
C SER A 320 -22.15 2.55 1.66
N HIS A 321 -23.46 2.59 1.39
CA HIS A 321 -24.07 1.83 0.29
C HIS A 321 -23.41 2.09 -1.08
N LEU A 322 -22.88 3.31 -1.28
CA LEU A 322 -22.20 3.69 -2.51
C LEU A 322 -20.86 2.95 -2.65
N ASP A 323 -20.10 2.83 -1.55
CA ASP A 323 -18.85 2.06 -1.51
C ASP A 323 -19.11 0.61 -1.97
N VAL A 324 -20.16 -0.02 -1.46
CA VAL A 324 -20.56 -1.41 -1.81
C VAL A 324 -20.91 -1.56 -3.29
N ARG A 325 -21.67 -0.62 -3.83
CA ARG A 325 -22.05 -0.64 -5.24
C ARG A 325 -20.82 -0.51 -6.15
N ASN A 326 -19.87 0.36 -5.78
CA ASN A 326 -18.65 0.58 -6.52
C ASN A 326 -17.62 -0.58 -6.37
N LEU A 327 -17.86 -1.54 -5.47
CA LEU A 327 -17.06 -2.79 -5.38
C LEU A 327 -17.29 -3.73 -6.56
N PHE A 328 -18.53 -3.75 -7.08
CA PHE A 328 -18.98 -4.78 -8.00
C PHE A 328 -19.41 -4.24 -9.37
N TYR A 329 -19.55 -2.92 -9.51
CA TYR A 329 -19.81 -2.27 -10.79
C TYR A 329 -18.59 -1.41 -11.13
N GLU A 330 -17.94 -1.72 -12.27
CA GLU A 330 -16.90 -0.88 -12.89
C GLU A 330 -17.49 0.40 -13.47
#